data_AF-A0A5C3LK93-F1
#
_entry.id   AF-A0A5C3LK93-F1
#
_cell.length_a   1.000
_cell.length_b   1.000
_cell.length_c   1.000
_cell.angle_alpha   90.00
_cell.angle_beta   90.00
_cell.angle_gamma   90.00
#
_symmetry.space_group_name_H-M   'P 1'
#
loop_
_entity.id
_entity.type
_entity.pdbx_description
1 polymer ?
#
loop_
_entity_poly.entity_id
_entity_poly.type
_entity_poly.pdbx_seq_one_letter_code
_entity_poly.pdbx_strand_id
1 'polypeptide(L)'
;SYYRWLQDIIQRTDSRVSYTKGHTGGNTLDSRLNSDADYYASKAQFISSSLPTAPIPTFAMNDYTFYREGDGWIESNMRIFVDQLLIQRTSRRLAIGHKQRMATWLYDNNSPPPYIYLKATSAYTALIQLYARSGQLPTAVCINEKKKGGEKLCRRGCDEFEDDHHIFVMCPLFAKLREEAGEEITRKVKNLGFERGVNEKEIVTLLEKVKFFFKDSQEFWPLG
;
A
#
# COMPACT_ATOMS: atom_id res chain seq x y z
N SER A 1 -11.64 30.30 1.72
CA SER A 1 -10.31 30.41 2.34
C SER A 1 -9.20 30.92 1.41
N TYR A 2 -8.82 30.25 0.30
CA TYR A 2 -7.74 30.72 -0.61
C TYR A 2 -7.94 32.15 -1.16
N TYR A 3 -9.15 32.46 -1.64
CA TYR A 3 -9.47 33.81 -2.14
C TYR A 3 -9.47 34.88 -1.05
N ARG A 4 -9.81 34.54 0.21
CA ARG A 4 -9.73 35.47 1.34
C ARG A 4 -8.29 35.76 1.73
N TRP A 5 -7.42 34.74 1.68
CA TRP A 5 -5.98 34.92 1.89
C TRP A 5 -5.34 35.77 0.78
N LEU A 6 -5.66 35.51 -0.50
CA LEU A 6 -5.22 36.37 -1.59
C LEU A 6 -5.74 37.81 -1.44
N GLN A 7 -6.98 37.98 -1.01
CA GLN A 7 -7.56 39.30 -0.76
C GLN A 7 -6.87 40.02 0.39
N ASP A 8 -6.54 39.32 1.49
CA ASP A 8 -5.78 39.86 2.61
C ASP A 8 -4.36 40.26 2.19
N ILE A 9 -3.69 39.47 1.35
CA ILE A 9 -2.40 39.84 0.76
C ILE A 9 -2.55 41.10 -0.08
N ILE A 10 -3.48 41.13 -1.04
CA ILE A 10 -3.71 42.29 -1.92
C ILE A 10 -4.06 43.55 -1.12
N GLN A 11 -4.71 43.43 0.04
CA GLN A 11 -4.99 44.56 0.93
C GLN A 11 -3.76 45.07 1.68
N ARG A 12 -2.77 44.21 1.91
CA ARG A 12 -1.54 44.52 2.67
C ARG A 12 -0.35 44.86 1.77
N THR A 13 -0.40 44.52 0.49
CA THR A 13 0.65 44.80 -0.49
C THR A 13 0.14 45.74 -1.58
N ASP A 14 0.99 46.65 -2.08
CA ASP A 14 0.66 47.48 -3.24
C ASP A 14 0.71 46.63 -4.52
N SER A 15 -0.37 45.88 -4.75
CA SER A 15 -0.49 44.90 -5.83
C SER A 15 -1.40 45.42 -6.93
N ARG A 16 -0.91 45.42 -8.17
CA ARG A 16 -1.71 45.69 -9.37
C ARG A 16 -2.04 44.39 -10.10
N VAL A 17 -3.33 44.17 -10.35
CA VAL A 17 -3.81 43.07 -11.18
C VAL A 17 -3.81 43.52 -12.64
N SER A 18 -2.99 42.87 -13.48
CA SER A 18 -2.95 43.07 -14.93
C SER A 18 -3.56 41.87 -15.65
N TYR A 19 -4.17 42.13 -16.81
CA TYR A 19 -4.71 41.09 -17.68
C TYR A 19 -3.79 40.87 -18.88
N THR A 20 -3.37 39.61 -19.07
CA THR A 20 -2.60 39.18 -20.24
C THR A 20 -3.43 38.20 -21.05
N LYS A 21 -3.59 38.45 -22.35
CA LYS A 21 -4.38 37.58 -23.23
C LYS A 21 -3.63 36.27 -23.50
N GLY A 22 -4.29 35.15 -23.18
CA GLY A 22 -3.77 33.80 -23.43
C GLY A 22 -3.53 33.50 -24.92
N HIS A 23 -2.61 32.57 -25.18
CA HIS A 23 -2.26 32.08 -26.52
C HIS A 23 -1.93 33.16 -27.56
N THR A 24 -1.43 34.30 -27.11
CA THR A 24 -0.81 35.28 -27.99
C THR A 24 0.59 34.77 -28.31
N GLY A 25 0.91 34.54 -29.59
CA GLY A 25 2.27 34.20 -30.05
C GLY A 25 3.29 35.34 -29.87
N GLY A 26 3.02 36.25 -28.93
CA GLY A 26 3.86 37.39 -28.60
C GLY A 26 5.05 36.96 -27.77
N ASN A 27 6.22 37.53 -28.07
CA ASN A 27 7.48 37.19 -27.42
C ASN A 27 7.80 38.12 -26.22
N THR A 28 6.78 38.78 -25.66
CA THR A 28 6.93 39.68 -24.51
C THR A 28 7.11 38.87 -23.22
N LEU A 29 7.72 39.49 -22.21
CA LEU A 29 7.93 38.86 -20.91
C LEU A 29 6.62 38.37 -20.29
N ASP A 30 5.57 39.20 -20.36
CA ASP A 30 4.25 38.87 -19.82
C ASP A 30 3.62 37.67 -20.52
N SER A 31 3.75 37.57 -21.85
CA SER A 31 3.25 36.43 -22.62
C SER A 31 4.01 35.14 -22.25
N ARG A 32 5.33 35.20 -22.03
CA ARG A 32 6.13 34.05 -21.62
C ARG A 32 5.76 33.56 -20.22
N LEU A 33 5.67 34.46 -19.24
CA LEU A 33 5.29 34.10 -17.87
C LEU A 33 3.88 33.51 -17.81
N ASN A 34 2.95 34.04 -18.60
CA ASN A 34 1.60 33.49 -18.71
C ASN A 34 1.59 32.10 -19.36
N SER A 35 2.43 31.85 -20.37
CA SER A 35 2.61 30.52 -20.96
C SER A 35 3.21 29.51 -19.98
N ASP A 36 4.20 29.92 -19.18
CA ASP A 36 4.79 29.04 -18.15
C ASP A 36 3.75 28.67 -17.08
N ALA A 37 2.97 29.66 -16.61
CA ALA A 37 1.89 29.42 -15.65
C ALA A 37 0.85 28.43 -16.19
N ASP A 38 0.43 28.59 -17.44
CA ASP A 38 -0.52 27.69 -18.11
C ASP A 38 0.05 26.28 -18.29
N TYR A 39 1.34 26.16 -18.63
CA TYR A 39 2.04 24.88 -18.74
C TYR A 39 2.09 24.13 -17.41
N TYR A 40 2.48 24.81 -16.32
CA TYR A 40 2.59 24.19 -14.99
C TYR A 40 1.21 23.85 -14.41
N ALA A 41 0.21 24.72 -14.58
CA ALA A 41 -1.17 24.42 -14.19
C ALA A 41 -1.70 23.17 -14.92
N SER A 42 -1.49 23.10 -16.23
CA SER A 42 -1.89 21.94 -17.06
C SER A 42 -1.15 20.66 -16.64
N LYS A 43 0.17 20.72 -16.43
CA LYS A 43 0.97 19.59 -15.94
C LYS A 43 0.51 19.10 -14.57
N ALA A 44 0.18 20.01 -13.66
CA ALA A 44 -0.27 19.66 -12.32
C ALA A 44 -1.61 18.90 -12.31
N GLN A 45 -2.51 19.15 -13.29
CA GLN A 45 -3.77 18.40 -13.42
C GLN A 45 -3.52 16.91 -13.64
N PHE A 46 -2.47 16.53 -14.38
CA PHE A 46 -2.12 15.13 -14.66
C PHE A 46 -1.48 14.41 -13.46
N ILE A 47 -0.97 15.15 -12.46
CA ILE A 47 -0.34 14.60 -11.24
C ILE A 47 -1.32 14.65 -10.05
N SER A 48 -2.52 15.20 -10.23
CA SER A 48 -3.50 15.41 -9.15
C SER A 48 -3.93 14.13 -8.43
N SER A 49 -3.82 12.96 -9.08
CA SER A 49 -4.16 11.66 -8.48
C SER A 49 -3.09 11.12 -7.51
N SER A 50 -1.87 11.67 -7.51
CA SER A 50 -0.75 11.21 -6.68
C SER A 50 -0.19 12.26 -5.72
N LEU A 51 -0.63 13.52 -5.82
CA LEU A 51 -0.23 14.56 -4.88
C LEU A 51 -1.08 14.48 -3.61
N PRO A 52 -0.48 14.33 -2.41
CA PRO A 52 -1.21 14.54 -1.18
C PRO A 52 -1.77 15.97 -1.22
N THR A 53 -3.06 16.12 -0.91
CA THR A 53 -3.67 17.44 -0.75
C THR A 53 -2.92 18.14 0.37
N ALA A 54 -2.03 19.07 0.03
CA ALA A 54 -1.37 19.88 1.03
C ALA A 54 -2.46 20.67 1.76
N PRO A 55 -2.62 20.52 3.09
CA PRO A 55 -3.48 21.42 3.83
C PRO A 55 -2.84 22.80 3.71
N ILE A 56 -3.43 23.66 2.89
CA ILE A 56 -3.03 25.05 2.85
C ILE A 56 -3.30 25.57 4.26
N PRO A 57 -2.33 26.18 4.96
CA PRO A 57 -2.58 26.79 6.26
C PRO A 57 -3.60 27.89 6.05
N THR A 58 -4.86 27.58 6.32
CA THR A 58 -5.94 28.52 6.14
C THR A 58 -6.07 29.33 7.42
N PHE A 59 -5.17 30.30 7.60
CA PHE A 59 -5.26 31.29 8.69
C PHE A 59 -6.61 32.05 8.69
N ALA A 60 -7.41 31.92 7.63
CA ALA A 60 -8.78 32.36 7.54
C ALA A 60 -9.74 31.17 7.34
N MET A 61 -10.50 30.86 8.39
CA MET A 61 -11.63 29.94 8.36
C MET A 61 -12.84 30.62 7.68
N ASN A 62 -13.72 29.85 7.04
CA ASN A 62 -14.98 30.42 6.55
C ASN A 62 -15.89 30.70 7.75
N ASP A 63 -16.81 31.66 7.61
CA ASP A 63 -17.69 32.08 8.73
C ASP A 63 -18.62 30.93 9.19
N TYR A 64 -18.86 29.98 8.29
CA TYR A 64 -19.58 28.73 8.55
C TYR A 64 -18.70 27.56 8.14
N THR A 65 -17.77 27.16 9.02
CA THR A 65 -16.99 25.93 8.89
C THR A 65 -17.58 24.84 9.77
N PHE A 66 -17.73 23.65 9.22
CA PHE A 66 -18.25 22.51 9.96
C PHE A 66 -17.25 22.04 11.01
N TYR A 67 -17.75 21.70 12.20
CA TYR A 67 -16.95 21.15 13.30
C TYR A 67 -17.47 19.77 13.67
N ARG A 68 -16.56 18.85 13.94
CA ARG A 68 -16.87 17.54 14.52
C ARG A 68 -15.93 17.25 15.68
N GLU A 69 -16.50 16.84 16.81
CA GLU A 69 -15.79 16.64 18.08
C GLU A 69 -14.58 15.68 17.99
N GLY A 70 -14.59 14.71 17.07
CA GLY A 70 -13.47 13.78 16.86
C GLY A 70 -12.44 14.18 15.80
N ASP A 71 -12.78 15.10 14.90
CA ASP A 71 -11.92 15.47 13.75
C ASP A 71 -11.53 16.96 13.75
N GLY A 72 -12.10 17.76 14.66
CA GLY A 72 -11.91 19.20 14.73
C GLY A 72 -12.69 19.97 13.67
N TRP A 73 -12.15 21.12 13.28
CA TRP A 73 -12.71 21.97 12.22
C TRP A 73 -12.41 21.35 10.85
N ILE A 74 -13.44 21.19 10.04
CA ILE A 74 -13.34 20.59 8.72
C ILE A 74 -12.93 21.68 7.73
N GLU A 75 -11.62 21.83 7.53
CA GLU A 75 -11.02 22.85 6.67
C GLU A 75 -11.20 22.57 5.17
N SER A 76 -11.55 21.34 4.81
CA SER A 76 -11.74 20.88 3.43
C SER A 76 -13.19 21.04 2.96
N ASN A 77 -13.42 20.90 1.64
CA ASN A 77 -14.76 20.82 1.08
C ASN A 77 -15.50 19.61 1.69
N MET A 78 -16.73 19.81 2.17
CA MET A 78 -17.54 18.76 2.80
C MET A 78 -17.63 17.48 1.95
N ARG A 79 -17.69 17.60 0.61
CA ARG A 79 -17.67 16.45 -0.29
C ARG A 79 -16.38 15.63 -0.15
N ILE A 80 -15.23 16.31 -0.15
CA ILE A 80 -13.91 15.68 -0.01
C ILE A 80 -13.78 15.04 1.37
N PHE A 81 -14.24 15.73 2.42
CA PHE A 81 -14.25 15.19 3.78
C PHE A 81 -15.09 13.90 3.89
N VAL A 82 -16.29 13.90 3.30
CA VAL A 82 -17.17 12.72 3.28
C VAL A 82 -16.53 11.57 2.49
N ASP A 83 -15.93 11.85 1.34
CA ASP A 83 -15.24 10.83 0.54
C ASP A 83 -14.07 10.20 1.33
N GLN A 84 -13.26 11.02 2.00
CA GLN A 84 -12.17 10.56 2.86
C GLN A 84 -12.68 9.71 4.04
N LEU A 85 -13.77 10.14 4.69
CA LEU A 85 -14.37 9.41 5.80
C LEU A 85 -14.92 8.04 5.34
N LEU A 86 -15.54 7.98 4.15
CA LEU A 86 -16.04 6.75 3.55
C LEU A 86 -14.90 5.81 3.14
N ILE A 87 -13.81 6.33 2.58
CA ILE A 87 -12.60 5.55 2.28
C ILE A 87 -12.01 4.98 3.56
N GLN A 88 -11.85 5.79 4.61
CA GLN A 88 -11.32 5.34 5.90
C GLN A 88 -12.23 4.29 6.56
N ARG A 89 -13.56 4.51 6.56
CA ARG A 89 -14.51 3.51 7.06
C ARG A 89 -14.47 2.21 6.26
N THR A 90 -14.39 2.31 4.93
CA THR A 90 -14.32 1.14 4.06
C THR A 90 -13.02 0.39 4.26
N SER A 91 -11.88 1.09 4.33
CA SER A 91 -10.57 0.54 4.64
C SER A 91 -10.55 -0.13 6.01
N ARG A 92 -11.07 0.54 7.06
CA ARG A 92 -11.19 -0.05 8.41
C ARG A 92 -12.13 -1.26 8.43
N ARG A 93 -13.24 -1.24 7.68
CA ARG A 93 -14.16 -2.38 7.56
C ARG A 93 -13.52 -3.54 6.78
N LEU A 94 -12.71 -3.26 5.77
CA LEU A 94 -11.94 -4.28 5.07
C LEU A 94 -10.84 -4.85 5.98
N ALA A 95 -10.22 -4.03 6.82
CA ALA A 95 -9.27 -4.46 7.83
C ALA A 95 -9.94 -5.33 8.92
N ILE A 96 -11.10 -4.90 9.42
CA ILE A 96 -11.90 -5.55 10.46
C ILE A 96 -12.87 -6.54 9.78
N GLY A 97 -12.38 -7.73 9.48
CA GLY A 97 -13.18 -8.84 8.93
C GLY A 97 -12.40 -9.69 7.94
N HIS A 98 -11.48 -9.08 7.20
CA HIS A 98 -10.63 -9.77 6.24
C HIS A 98 -9.14 -9.75 6.60
N LYS A 99 -8.72 -9.36 7.83
CA LYS A 99 -7.30 -9.36 8.25
C LYS A 99 -6.37 -8.64 7.23
N GLN A 100 -6.82 -7.51 6.69
CA GLN A 100 -6.13 -6.75 5.60
C GLN A 100 -6.00 -7.49 4.24
N ARG A 101 -6.81 -8.51 3.98
CA ARG A 101 -6.75 -9.30 2.74
C ARG A 101 -7.54 -8.66 1.60
N MET A 102 -7.22 -9.07 0.38
CA MET A 102 -7.83 -8.58 -0.87
C MET A 102 -9.36 -8.69 -0.85
N ALA A 103 -10.03 -7.82 -1.62
CA ALA A 103 -11.48 -7.82 -1.72
C ALA A 103 -12.02 -9.18 -2.21
N THR A 104 -13.04 -9.70 -1.53
CA THR A 104 -13.62 -11.04 -1.74
C THR A 104 -14.14 -11.31 -3.15
N TRP A 105 -14.39 -10.29 -3.97
CA TRP A 105 -14.80 -10.46 -5.37
C TRP A 105 -13.64 -10.84 -6.30
N LEU A 106 -12.39 -10.62 -5.88
CA LEU A 106 -11.18 -11.09 -6.58
C LEU A 106 -10.83 -12.53 -6.21
N TYR A 107 -11.63 -13.17 -5.36
CA TYR A 107 -11.38 -14.53 -4.93
C TYR A 107 -11.63 -15.50 -6.05
N ASP A 108 -10.72 -16.44 -6.21
CA ASP A 108 -10.99 -17.62 -7.02
C ASP A 108 -12.15 -18.39 -6.37
N ASN A 109 -13.26 -18.50 -7.10
CA ASN A 109 -14.46 -19.21 -6.65
C ASN A 109 -14.38 -20.72 -6.88
N ASN A 110 -13.33 -21.19 -7.57
CA ASN A 110 -13.10 -22.62 -7.72
C ASN A 110 -12.70 -23.25 -6.37
N SER A 111 -13.02 -24.52 -6.19
CA SER A 111 -12.54 -25.24 -5.02
C SER A 111 -11.00 -25.29 -5.07
N PRO A 112 -10.29 -24.81 -4.03
CA PRO A 112 -8.84 -24.80 -4.06
C PRO A 112 -8.35 -26.25 -4.15
N PRO A 113 -7.34 -26.54 -4.99
CA PRO A 113 -6.78 -27.88 -5.08
C PRO A 113 -6.33 -28.37 -3.70
N PRO A 114 -6.47 -29.66 -3.38
CA PRO A 114 -6.03 -30.19 -2.10
C PRO A 114 -4.50 -30.09 -2.00
N TYR A 115 -4.02 -29.57 -0.87
CA TYR A 115 -2.60 -29.54 -0.49
C TYR A 115 -1.67 -28.88 -1.53
N ILE A 116 -2.05 -27.70 -2.00
CA ILE A 116 -1.33 -26.94 -3.05
C ILE A 116 0.14 -26.73 -2.69
N TYR A 117 0.41 -26.40 -1.43
CA TYR A 117 1.77 -26.17 -0.92
C TYR A 117 2.61 -27.45 -0.79
N LEU A 118 2.05 -28.63 -1.05
CA LEU A 118 2.79 -29.90 -1.10
C LEU A 118 3.19 -30.32 -2.52
N LYS A 119 2.63 -29.68 -3.55
CA LYS A 119 2.94 -29.99 -4.95
C LYS A 119 3.91 -28.94 -5.48
N ALA A 120 5.20 -29.27 -5.46
CA ALA A 120 6.25 -28.41 -5.99
C ALA A 120 6.33 -28.53 -7.52
N THR A 121 5.51 -27.75 -8.23
CA THR A 121 5.88 -27.27 -9.58
C THR A 121 5.83 -25.75 -9.56
N SER A 122 6.69 -25.10 -10.35
CA SER A 122 6.85 -23.64 -10.37
C SER A 122 5.55 -22.86 -10.59
N ALA A 123 4.56 -23.46 -11.26
CA ALA A 123 3.22 -22.89 -11.44
C ALA A 123 2.42 -22.81 -10.12
N TYR A 124 2.62 -23.76 -9.20
CA TYR A 124 1.97 -23.74 -7.89
C TYR A 124 2.55 -22.67 -6.98
N THR A 125 3.80 -22.25 -7.15
CA THR A 125 4.42 -21.21 -6.29
C THR A 125 3.70 -19.87 -6.43
N ALA A 126 3.35 -19.45 -7.66
CA ALA A 126 2.58 -18.23 -7.91
C ALA A 126 1.14 -18.34 -7.35
N LEU A 127 0.53 -19.53 -7.48
CA LEU A 127 -0.82 -19.78 -6.97
C LEU A 127 -0.86 -19.81 -5.43
N ILE A 128 0.16 -20.39 -4.78
CA ILE A 128 0.33 -20.38 -3.33
C ILE A 128 0.51 -18.95 -2.83
N GLN A 129 1.34 -18.15 -3.51
CA GLN A 129 1.53 -16.74 -3.15
C GLN A 129 0.23 -15.93 -3.32
N LEU A 130 -0.50 -16.15 -4.42
CA LEU A 130 -1.78 -15.52 -4.65
C LEU A 130 -2.78 -15.88 -3.55
N TYR A 131 -2.91 -17.17 -3.24
CA TYR A 131 -3.83 -17.66 -2.22
C TYR A 131 -3.42 -17.28 -0.79
N ALA A 132 -2.13 -17.19 -0.48
CA ALA A 132 -1.67 -16.66 0.80
C ALA A 132 -2.02 -15.17 0.94
N ARG A 133 -1.76 -14.37 -0.11
CA ARG A 133 -2.09 -12.93 -0.14
C ARG A 133 -3.58 -12.64 -0.12
N SER A 134 -4.39 -13.47 -0.78
CA SER A 134 -5.86 -13.38 -0.73
C SER A 134 -6.45 -14.08 0.49
N GLY A 135 -5.65 -14.73 1.34
CA GLY A 135 -6.08 -15.56 2.46
C GLY A 135 -7.03 -16.69 2.06
N GLN A 136 -6.90 -17.18 0.83
CA GLN A 136 -7.61 -18.34 0.30
C GLN A 136 -6.82 -19.63 0.40
N LEU A 137 -5.60 -19.60 0.95
CA LEU A 137 -4.80 -20.80 1.13
C LEU A 137 -5.61 -21.82 1.95
N PRO A 138 -5.74 -23.08 1.48
CA PRO A 138 -6.64 -24.06 2.08
C PRO A 138 -6.04 -24.67 3.36
N THR A 139 -5.71 -23.82 4.33
CA THR A 139 -5.26 -24.20 5.66
C THR A 139 -6.44 -24.70 6.51
N ALA A 140 -6.19 -25.49 7.55
CA ALA A 140 -7.28 -26.02 8.38
C ALA A 140 -8.09 -24.89 9.04
N VAL A 141 -7.43 -23.80 9.45
CA VAL A 141 -8.10 -22.57 9.92
C VAL A 141 -8.98 -21.96 8.83
N CYS A 142 -8.47 -21.77 7.60
CA CYS A 142 -9.24 -21.18 6.50
C CYS A 142 -10.43 -22.06 6.07
N ILE A 143 -10.27 -23.39 6.06
CA ILE A 143 -11.34 -24.34 5.74
C ILE A 143 -12.44 -24.30 6.81
N ASN A 144 -12.06 -24.24 8.09
CA ASN A 144 -13.00 -24.11 9.21
C ASN A 144 -13.76 -22.77 9.17
N GLU A 145 -13.05 -21.65 8.98
CA GLU A 145 -13.64 -20.30 8.85
C GLU A 145 -14.67 -20.22 7.70
N LYS A 146 -14.43 -20.95 6.59
CA LYS A 146 -15.36 -21.08 5.46
C LYS A 146 -16.57 -22.00 5.75
N LYS A 147 -16.88 -22.25 7.03
CA LYS A 147 -18.02 -23.04 7.53
C LYS A 147 -18.07 -24.48 7.02
N LYS A 148 -16.94 -25.06 6.59
CA LYS A 148 -16.91 -26.46 6.12
C LYS A 148 -16.85 -27.51 7.23
N GLY A 149 -16.74 -27.10 8.50
CA GLY A 149 -16.65 -28.02 9.65
C GLY A 149 -15.35 -28.83 9.63
N GLY A 150 -14.58 -28.79 10.71
CA GLY A 150 -13.32 -29.53 10.78
C GLY A 150 -12.41 -29.02 11.90
N GLU A 151 -11.38 -29.78 12.24
CA GLU A 151 -10.37 -29.35 13.21
C GLU A 151 -9.54 -28.19 12.64
N LYS A 152 -9.12 -27.28 13.52
CA LYS A 152 -8.23 -26.16 13.16
C LYS A 152 -6.75 -26.52 13.33
N LEU A 153 -6.46 -27.67 13.93
CA LEU A 153 -5.12 -28.14 14.21
C LEU A 153 -4.37 -28.45 12.92
N CYS A 154 -3.05 -28.41 13.01
CA CYS A 154 -2.16 -28.81 11.95
C CYS A 154 -2.43 -30.25 11.55
N ARG A 155 -2.93 -30.45 10.31
CA ARG A 155 -3.20 -31.78 9.74
C ARG A 155 -1.94 -32.62 9.50
N ARG A 156 -0.78 -32.11 9.93
CA ARG A 156 0.54 -32.72 9.80
C ARG A 156 1.14 -33.16 11.13
N GLY A 157 0.35 -33.13 12.21
CA GLY A 157 0.74 -33.67 13.52
C GLY A 157 1.42 -32.66 14.43
N CYS A 158 1.18 -31.37 14.24
CA CYS A 158 1.61 -30.33 15.18
C CYS A 158 0.43 -29.94 16.09
N ASP A 159 0.69 -29.67 17.36
CA ASP A 159 -0.32 -29.19 18.33
C ASP A 159 -0.65 -27.69 18.19
N GLU A 160 -0.42 -27.13 17.00
CA GLU A 160 -0.65 -25.73 16.68
C GLU A 160 -1.75 -25.58 15.62
N PHE A 161 -2.35 -24.40 15.53
CA PHE A 161 -3.34 -24.14 14.48
C PHE A 161 -2.70 -24.12 13.10
N GLU A 162 -3.35 -24.78 12.13
CA GLU A 162 -2.92 -24.74 10.74
C GLU A 162 -3.38 -23.41 10.11
N ASP A 163 -2.59 -22.36 10.29
CA ASP A 163 -2.69 -21.13 9.52
C ASP A 163 -1.46 -20.92 8.62
N ASP A 164 -1.49 -19.86 7.81
CA ASP A 164 -0.45 -19.59 6.83
C ASP A 164 0.91 -19.36 7.53
N HIS A 165 0.90 -18.71 8.70
CA HIS A 165 2.10 -18.44 9.49
C HIS A 165 2.69 -19.74 10.04
N HIS A 166 1.87 -20.59 10.65
CA HIS A 166 2.31 -21.89 11.11
C HIS A 166 2.94 -22.69 9.97
N ILE A 167 2.28 -22.85 8.82
CA ILE A 167 2.82 -23.65 7.71
C ILE A 167 4.18 -23.12 7.22
N PHE A 168 4.30 -21.81 6.99
CA PHE A 168 5.45 -21.23 6.30
C PHE A 168 6.56 -20.72 7.22
N VAL A 169 6.31 -20.59 8.52
CA VAL A 169 7.29 -20.00 9.47
C VAL A 169 7.62 -20.98 10.60
N MET A 170 6.61 -21.57 11.24
CA MET A 170 6.82 -22.32 12.49
C MET A 170 6.83 -23.84 12.35
N CYS A 171 6.09 -24.39 11.38
CA CYS A 171 5.79 -25.82 11.31
C CYS A 171 7.09 -26.64 11.24
N PRO A 172 7.35 -27.54 12.22
CA PRO A 172 8.59 -28.33 12.27
C PRO A 172 8.79 -29.23 11.04
N LEU A 173 7.69 -29.74 10.46
CA LEU A 173 7.74 -30.58 9.27
C LEU A 173 8.43 -29.89 8.09
N PHE A 174 8.23 -28.58 7.94
CA PHE A 174 8.82 -27.78 6.87
C PHE A 174 10.12 -27.08 7.27
N ALA A 175 10.63 -27.30 8.49
CA ALA A 175 11.85 -26.63 8.97
C ALA A 175 13.05 -26.87 8.04
N LYS A 176 13.27 -28.13 7.65
CA LYS A 176 14.35 -28.50 6.73
C LYS A 176 14.21 -27.84 5.36
N LEU A 177 12.99 -27.78 4.83
CA LEU A 177 12.72 -27.11 3.55
C LEU A 177 12.99 -25.61 3.61
N ARG A 178 12.67 -24.96 4.74
CA ARG A 178 12.96 -23.53 4.95
C ARG A 178 14.46 -23.26 5.05
N GLU A 179 15.19 -24.15 5.73
CA GLU A 179 16.64 -24.08 5.82
C GLU A 179 17.29 -24.21 4.43
N GLU A 180 16.94 -25.27 3.69
CA GLU A 180 17.44 -25.50 2.32
C GLU A 180 17.12 -24.32 1.38
N ALA A 181 15.88 -23.80 1.41
CA ALA A 181 15.49 -22.65 0.62
C ALA A 181 16.22 -21.36 1.03
N GLY A 182 16.44 -21.16 2.33
CA GLY A 182 17.18 -20.02 2.88
C GLY A 182 18.65 -20.03 2.46
N GLU A 183 19.28 -21.21 2.47
CA GLU A 183 20.64 -21.40 1.96
C GLU A 183 20.71 -21.16 0.45
N GLU A 184 19.76 -21.69 -0.32
CA GLU A 184 19.72 -21.50 -1.77
C GLU A 184 19.59 -20.02 -2.15
N ILE A 185 18.68 -19.29 -1.48
CA ILE A 185 18.47 -17.87 -1.71
C ILE A 185 19.71 -17.07 -1.30
N THR A 186 20.30 -17.38 -0.14
CA THR A 186 21.56 -16.74 0.31
C THR A 186 22.67 -16.91 -0.73
N ARG A 187 22.82 -18.14 -1.27
CA ARG A 187 23.81 -18.44 -2.31
C ARG A 187 23.53 -17.67 -3.60
N LYS A 188 22.28 -17.64 -4.07
CA LYS A 188 21.88 -16.91 -5.29
C LYS A 188 22.13 -15.41 -5.15
N VAL A 189 21.76 -14.81 -4.03
CA VAL A 189 21.96 -13.38 -3.77
C VAL A 189 23.44 -13.02 -3.74
N LYS A 190 24.28 -13.86 -3.11
CA LYS A 190 25.75 -13.68 -3.16
C LYS A 190 26.27 -13.72 -4.59
N ASN A 191 25.93 -14.76 -5.34
CA ASN A 191 26.41 -14.94 -6.72
C ASN A 191 25.99 -13.76 -7.61
N LEU A 192 24.71 -13.35 -7.56
CA LEU A 192 24.21 -12.20 -8.30
C LEU A 192 24.87 -10.88 -7.88
N GLY A 193 25.15 -10.71 -6.59
CA GLY A 193 25.86 -9.54 -6.07
C GLY A 193 27.28 -9.44 -6.64
N PHE A 194 28.02 -10.55 -6.63
CA PHE A 194 29.37 -10.62 -7.19
C PHE A 194 29.36 -10.43 -8.72
N GLU A 195 28.45 -11.09 -9.44
CA GLU A 195 28.30 -10.94 -10.90
C GLU A 195 28.01 -9.49 -11.32
N ARG A 196 27.28 -8.73 -10.49
CA ARG A 196 26.92 -7.34 -10.76
C ARG A 196 27.90 -6.32 -10.20
N GLY A 197 29.02 -6.75 -9.61
CA GLY A 197 30.01 -5.85 -9.02
C GLY A 197 29.50 -5.05 -7.82
N VAL A 198 28.50 -5.56 -7.10
CA VAL A 198 27.96 -4.94 -5.89
C VAL A 198 29.00 -5.05 -4.77
N ASN A 199 29.15 -4.00 -3.96
CA ASN A 199 30.11 -4.01 -2.86
C ASN A 199 29.76 -5.10 -1.84
N GLU A 200 30.76 -5.81 -1.30
CA GLU A 200 30.57 -6.84 -0.29
C GLU A 200 29.78 -6.36 0.92
N LYS A 201 29.97 -5.10 1.35
CA LYS A 201 29.18 -4.49 2.45
C LYS A 201 27.69 -4.37 2.10
N GLU A 202 27.37 -4.05 0.85
CA GLU A 202 25.99 -3.96 0.36
C GLU A 202 25.37 -5.36 0.21
N ILE A 203 26.15 -6.35 -0.23
CA ILE A 203 25.73 -7.76 -0.28
C ILE A 203 25.41 -8.26 1.13
N VAL A 204 26.26 -7.98 2.13
CA VAL A 204 25.99 -8.35 3.53
C VAL A 204 24.71 -7.68 4.03
N THR A 205 24.50 -6.40 3.74
CA THR A 205 23.28 -5.67 4.12
C THR A 205 22.03 -6.25 3.45
N LEU A 206 22.13 -6.62 2.17
CA LEU A 206 21.08 -7.31 1.42
C LEU A 206 20.78 -8.67 2.05
N LEU A 207 21.79 -9.46 2.38
CA LEU A 207 21.61 -10.77 3.02
C LEU A 207 21.00 -10.66 4.41
N GLU A 208 21.34 -9.64 5.19
CA GLU A 208 20.66 -9.37 6.46
C GLU A 208 19.17 -9.15 6.23
N LYS A 209 18.80 -8.27 5.28
CA LYS A 209 17.39 -8.04 4.89
C LYS A 209 16.72 -9.29 4.34
N VAL A 210 17.42 -10.11 3.57
CA VAL A 210 16.86 -11.35 3.02
C VAL A 210 16.63 -12.39 4.12
N LYS A 211 17.55 -12.50 5.09
CA LYS A 211 17.38 -13.37 6.27
C LYS A 211 16.18 -12.96 7.12
N PHE A 212 15.78 -11.68 7.10
CA PHE A 212 14.55 -11.22 7.76
C PHE A 212 13.27 -11.80 7.14
N PHE A 213 13.24 -12.18 5.85
CA PHE A 213 12.08 -12.88 5.27
C PHE A 213 11.87 -14.30 5.82
N PHE A 214 12.87 -14.88 6.48
CA PHE A 214 12.79 -16.20 7.11
C PHE A 214 12.66 -16.12 8.64
N LYS A 215 12.61 -14.91 9.20
CA LYS A 215 12.37 -14.70 10.63
C LYS A 215 10.89 -14.43 10.86
N ASP A 216 10.38 -15.00 11.95
CA ASP A 216 9.06 -14.67 12.45
C ASP A 216 9.05 -13.20 12.91
N SER A 217 8.49 -12.31 12.09
CA SER A 217 8.28 -10.91 12.42
C SER A 217 6.87 -10.49 12.04
N GLN A 218 6.14 -9.99 13.03
CA GLN A 218 4.79 -9.47 12.87
C GLN A 218 4.73 -8.22 11.99
N GLU A 219 5.86 -7.54 11.76
CA GLU A 219 5.96 -6.35 10.90
C GLU A 219 5.94 -6.68 9.40
N PHE A 220 6.44 -7.86 9.01
CA PHE A 220 6.65 -8.21 7.59
C PHE A 220 5.83 -9.41 7.13
N TRP A 221 5.34 -10.25 8.03
CA TRP A 221 4.48 -11.38 7.68
C TRP A 221 2.99 -11.03 7.85
N PRO A 222 2.08 -11.38 6.91
CA PRO A 222 2.31 -11.88 5.54
C PRO A 222 2.50 -10.75 4.49
N LEU A 223 2.48 -9.50 4.98
CA LEU A 223 2.49 -8.22 4.27
C LEU A 223 3.62 -7.97 3.26
N GLY A 224 4.84 -8.00 3.77
CA GLY A 224 5.97 -7.23 3.25
C GLY A 224 5.75 -5.73 3.39
#